data_AF-A0A3D5E588-F1
#
_entry.id   AF-A0A3D5E588-F1
#
_cell.length_a   1.000
_cell.length_b   1.000
_cell.length_c   1.000
_cell.angle_alpha   90.00
_cell.angle_beta   90.00
_cell.angle_gamma   90.00
#
_symmetry.space_group_name_H-M   'P 1'
#
loop_
_entity.id
_entity.type
_entity.pdbx_description
1 polymer ?
#
loop_
_entity_poly.entity_id
_entity_poly.type
_entity_poly.pdbx_seq_one_letter_code
_entity_poly.pdbx_strand_id
1 'polypeptide(L)'
;ATKFAKSATIKVPCTPDGLLACAELSMKNLIRVNVTLIFDVAQAILAAKAGAAYVSPFVGRLDDNSIAGLQLIKDIDEVYRVQAIHR
;
A
#
# COMPACT_ATOMS: atom_id res chain seq x y z
N ALA A 1 15.34 11.66 4.26
CA ALA A 1 14.69 11.05 3.08
C ALA A 1 15.35 11.42 1.74
N THR A 2 15.94 12.61 1.58
CA THR A 2 16.35 13.14 0.25
C THR A 2 17.60 12.49 -0.36
N LYS A 3 18.53 11.97 0.44
CA LYS A 3 19.80 11.37 -0.04
C LYS A 3 19.61 10.26 -1.10
N PHE A 4 18.53 9.48 -1.00
CA PHE A 4 18.26 8.33 -1.89
C PHE A 4 16.90 8.41 -2.56
N ALA A 5 16.30 9.60 -2.67
CA ALA A 5 14.92 9.79 -3.13
C ALA A 5 14.60 9.13 -4.50
N LYS A 6 15.60 9.05 -5.39
CA LYS A 6 15.43 8.46 -6.72
C LYS A 6 15.60 6.93 -6.75
N SER A 7 16.38 6.35 -5.85
CA SER A 7 16.77 4.93 -5.87
C SER A 7 16.12 4.07 -4.79
N ALA A 8 15.62 4.69 -3.71
CA ALA A 8 15.00 3.98 -2.59
C ALA A 8 13.47 4.18 -2.57
N THR A 9 12.79 3.18 -2.02
CA THR A 9 11.37 3.23 -1.63
C THR A 9 11.29 2.86 -0.16
N ILE A 10 10.65 3.68 0.67
CA ILE A 10 10.51 3.39 2.11
C ILE A 10 9.34 2.45 2.30
N LYS A 11 9.54 1.36 3.06
CA LYS A 11 8.50 0.40 3.39
C LYS A 11 7.94 0.71 4.77
N VAL A 12 6.62 0.84 4.90
CA VAL A 12 5.93 1.11 6.16
C VAL A 12 4.83 0.08 6.39
N PRO A 13 4.54 -0.32 7.64
CA PRO A 13 3.43 -1.23 7.93
C PRO A 13 2.09 -0.52 7.79
N CYS A 14 1.01 -1.25 7.48
CA CYS A 14 -0.35 -0.71 7.44
C CYS A 14 -0.93 -0.52 8.86
N THR A 15 -0.40 0.45 9.59
CA THR A 15 -0.87 0.89 10.91
C THR A 15 -1.21 2.39 10.87
N PRO A 16 -1.92 2.95 11.87
CA PRO A 16 -2.19 4.39 11.91
C PRO A 16 -0.91 5.24 11.75
N ASP A 17 0.14 4.95 12.50
CA ASP A 17 1.43 5.65 12.40
C ASP A 17 2.13 5.41 11.05
N GLY A 18 2.01 4.20 10.50
CA GLY A 18 2.56 3.89 9.19
C GLY A 18 1.88 4.67 8.05
N LEU A 19 0.55 4.84 8.14
CA LEU A 19 -0.22 5.66 7.21
C LEU A 19 0.07 7.16 7.37
N LEU A 20 0.26 7.65 8.60
CA LEU A 20 0.71 9.02 8.86
C LEU A 20 2.10 9.27 8.26
N ALA A 21 3.05 8.35 8.49
CA ALA A 21 4.38 8.42 7.88
C ALA A 21 4.31 8.38 6.35
N CYS A 22 3.44 7.55 5.78
CA CYS A 22 3.19 7.52 4.33
C CYS A 22 2.70 8.87 3.81
N ALA A 23 1.73 9.48 4.49
CA ALA A 23 1.19 10.78 4.11
C ALA A 23 2.27 11.88 4.17
N GLU A 24 3.06 11.93 5.25
CA GLU A 24 4.12 12.92 5.39
C GLU A 24 5.21 12.80 4.32
N LEU A 25 5.65 11.57 4.02
CA LEU A 25 6.69 11.29 3.03
C LEU A 25 6.21 11.53 1.59
N SER A 26 4.95 11.21 1.30
CA SER A 26 4.35 11.31 -0.03
C SER A 26 3.86 12.72 -0.38
N MET A 27 3.28 13.48 0.57
CA MET A 27 2.71 14.82 0.31
C MET A 27 3.72 15.78 -0.34
N LYS A 28 4.99 15.68 0.06
CA LYS A 28 6.08 16.52 -0.45
C LYS A 28 6.85 15.86 -1.60
N ASN A 29 6.36 14.73 -2.13
CA ASN A 29 7.05 13.89 -3.11
C ASN A 29 8.51 13.61 -2.73
N LEU A 30 8.81 13.46 -1.43
CA LEU A 30 10.19 13.36 -0.94
C LEU A 30 10.79 12.00 -1.27
N ILE A 31 9.98 10.95 -1.16
CA ILE A 31 10.39 9.58 -1.44
C ILE A 31 9.14 8.72 -1.69
N ARG A 32 9.26 7.71 -2.56
CA ARG A 32 8.20 6.72 -2.77
C ARG A 32 8.02 5.89 -1.52
N VAL A 33 6.77 5.55 -1.21
CA VAL A 33 6.40 4.72 -0.05
C VAL A 33 5.68 3.47 -0.52
N ASN A 34 6.06 2.32 0.03
CA ASN A 34 5.37 1.03 -0.11
C ASN A 34 4.71 0.68 1.22
N VAL A 35 3.38 0.63 1.25
CA VAL A 35 2.65 0.16 2.44
C VAL A 35 2.54 -1.36 2.38
N THR A 36 3.08 -2.04 3.38
CA THR A 36 3.14 -3.50 3.48
C THR A 36 2.22 -4.03 4.58
N LEU A 37 2.10 -5.36 4.70
CA LEU A 37 1.20 -6.01 5.65
C LEU A 37 -0.28 -5.69 5.33
N ILE A 38 -0.62 -5.69 4.04
CA ILE A 38 -1.99 -5.54 3.56
C ILE A 38 -2.62 -6.95 3.48
N PHE A 39 -3.77 -7.12 4.10
CA PHE A 39 -4.53 -8.37 4.20
C PHE A 39 -5.99 -8.21 3.79
N ASP A 40 -6.47 -6.98 3.59
CA ASP A 40 -7.82 -6.68 3.14
C ASP A 40 -7.85 -5.45 2.21
N VAL A 41 -9.01 -5.25 1.57
CA VAL A 41 -9.23 -4.16 0.60
C VAL A 41 -9.26 -2.79 1.27
N ALA A 42 -9.80 -2.69 2.49
CA ALA A 42 -9.92 -1.42 3.21
C ALA A 42 -8.54 -0.84 3.55
N GLN A 43 -7.59 -1.69 3.93
CA GLN A 43 -6.19 -1.34 4.13
C GLN A 43 -5.55 -0.81 2.85
N ALA A 44 -5.81 -1.45 1.70
CA ALA A 44 -5.31 -0.97 0.40
C ALA A 44 -5.87 0.42 0.06
N ILE A 45 -7.17 0.64 0.27
CA ILE A 45 -7.82 1.95 0.09
C ILE A 45 -7.16 3.01 0.98
N LEU A 46 -6.96 2.72 2.27
CA LEU A 46 -6.33 3.65 3.21
C LEU A 46 -4.90 3.99 2.80
N ALA A 47 -4.11 3.00 2.38
CA ALA A 47 -2.76 3.20 1.87
C ALA A 47 -2.72 4.09 0.63
N ALA A 48 -3.61 3.84 -0.34
CA ALA A 48 -3.72 4.66 -1.55
C ALA A 48 -4.08 6.11 -1.21
N LYS A 49 -5.06 6.33 -0.33
CA LYS A 49 -5.46 7.68 0.12
C LYS A 49 -4.36 8.39 0.92
N ALA A 50 -3.51 7.64 1.64
CA ALA A 50 -2.33 8.18 2.31
C ALA A 50 -1.17 8.49 1.34
N GLY A 51 -1.33 8.29 0.04
CA GLY A 51 -0.35 8.63 -0.99
C GLY A 51 0.72 7.57 -1.23
N ALA A 52 0.46 6.32 -0.88
CA ALA A 52 1.36 5.21 -1.17
C ALA A 52 1.63 5.11 -2.68
N ALA A 53 2.90 4.89 -3.05
CA ALA A 53 3.30 4.58 -4.42
C ALA A 53 3.10 3.08 -4.73
N TYR A 54 3.14 2.24 -3.70
CA TYR A 54 2.92 0.80 -3.82
C TYR A 54 2.16 0.28 -2.60
N VAL A 55 1.36 -0.76 -2.80
CA VAL A 55 0.81 -1.59 -1.73
C VAL A 55 1.33 -3.01 -1.88
N SER A 56 1.58 -3.71 -0.77
CA SER A 56 2.03 -5.11 -0.77
C SER A 56 1.04 -6.03 -0.03
N PRO A 57 0.04 -6.59 -0.74
CA PRO A 57 -0.84 -7.63 -0.20
C PRO A 57 -0.08 -8.93 0.07
N PHE A 58 -0.30 -9.56 1.22
CA PHE A 58 0.35 -10.83 1.59
C PHE A 58 -0.49 -12.05 1.23
N VAL A 59 -0.56 -12.34 -0.07
CA VAL A 59 -1.27 -13.49 -0.67
C VAL A 59 -0.95 -14.81 0.02
N GLY A 60 0.32 -15.22 0.07
CA GLY A 60 0.70 -16.52 0.64
C GLY A 60 0.31 -16.66 2.12
N ARG A 61 0.35 -15.58 2.90
CA ARG A 61 -0.10 -15.63 4.31
C ARG A 61 -1.60 -15.81 4.46
N LEU A 62 -2.39 -15.31 3.51
CA LEU A 62 -3.84 -15.54 3.47
C LEU A 62 -4.11 -16.99 3.08
N ASP A 63 -3.41 -17.49 2.06
CA ASP A 63 -3.56 -18.86 1.58
C ASP A 63 -3.22 -19.88 2.70
N ASP A 64 -2.14 -19.64 3.47
CA ASP A 64 -1.78 -20.45 4.65
C ASP A 64 -2.89 -20.49 5.73
N ASN A 65 -3.77 -19.49 5.75
CA ASN A 65 -4.91 -19.39 6.66
C ASN A 65 -6.24 -19.76 5.99
N SER A 66 -6.21 -20.47 4.86
CA SER A 66 -7.41 -20.89 4.10
C SER A 66 -8.27 -19.73 3.60
N ILE A 67 -7.68 -18.55 3.39
CA ILE A 67 -8.32 -17.39 2.78
C ILE A 67 -7.76 -17.26 1.36
N ALA A 68 -8.62 -17.09 0.35
CA ALA A 68 -8.19 -16.99 -1.04
C ALA A 68 -7.42 -15.68 -1.31
N GLY A 69 -6.09 -15.70 -1.16
CA GLY A 69 -5.25 -14.51 -1.28
C GLY A 69 -5.25 -13.90 -2.70
N LEU A 70 -5.42 -14.73 -3.74
CA LEU A 70 -5.56 -14.24 -5.11
C LEU A 70 -6.88 -13.48 -5.32
N GLN A 71 -7.92 -13.81 -4.56
CA GLN A 71 -9.19 -13.07 -4.62
C GLN A 71 -8.99 -11.64 -4.10
N LEU A 72 -8.23 -11.46 -3.01
CA LEU A 72 -7.87 -10.13 -2.51
C LEU A 72 -7.20 -9.26 -3.58
N ILE A 73 -6.31 -9.82 -4.40
CA ILE A 73 -5.67 -9.06 -5.48
C ILE A 73 -6.70 -8.56 -6.50
N LYS A 74 -7.66 -9.40 -6.88
CA LYS A 74 -8.74 -9.03 -7.81
C LYS A 74 -9.63 -7.94 -7.21
N ASP A 75 -9.98 -8.07 -5.93
CA ASP A 75 -10.84 -7.11 -5.25
C ASP A 75 -10.14 -5.73 -5.13
N ILE A 76 -8.83 -5.71 -4.84
CA ILE A 76 -8.04 -4.47 -4.82
C ILE A 76 -7.98 -3.85 -6.23
N ASP A 77 -7.69 -4.63 -7.28
CA ASP A 77 -7.67 -4.14 -8.67
C ASP A 77 -9.01 -3.54 -9.07
N GLU A 78 -10.12 -4.24 -8.79
CA GLU A 78 -11.46 -3.76 -9.08
C GLU A 78 -11.74 -2.41 -8.42
N VAL A 79 -11.49 -2.30 -7.11
CA VAL A 79 -11.69 -1.04 -6.39
C VAL A 79 -10.80 0.06 -6.94
N TYR A 80 -9.54 -0.21 -7.24
CA TYR A 80 -8.62 0.80 -7.77
C TYR A 80 -9.08 1.31 -9.13
N ARG A 81 -9.56 0.43 -10.01
CA ARG A 81 -10.12 0.83 -11.31
C ARG A 81 -11.38 1.67 -11.15
N VAL A 82 -12.32 1.24 -10.31
CA VAL A 82 -13.60 1.96 -10.08
C VAL A 82 -13.36 3.34 -9.47
N GLN A 83 -12.39 3.46 -8.57
CA GLN A 83 -12.05 4.71 -7.88
C GLN A 83 -11.01 5.56 -8.63
N ALA A 84 -10.61 5.18 -9.85
CA ALA A 84 -9.58 5.83 -10.65
C ALA A 84 -8.24 6.06 -9.90
N ILE A 85 -7.85 5.07 -9.08
CA ILE A 85 -6.57 5.06 -8.38
C ILE A 85 -5.52 4.51 -9.36
N HIS A 86 -4.69 5.40 -9.92
CA HIS A 86 -3.71 5.09 -10.97
C HIS A 86 -2.25 5.38 -10.59
N ARG A 87 -2.00 5.79 -9.34
CA ARG A 87 -0.67 6.23 -8.89
C ARG A 87 0.36 5.12 -8.84
#